data_AF-A0A7K1JYB3-F1
#
_entry.id   AF-A0A7K1JYB3-F1
#
_cell.length_a   1.000
_cell.length_b   1.000
_cell.length_c   1.000
_cell.angle_alpha   90.00
_cell.angle_beta   90.00
_cell.angle_gamma   90.00
#
_symmetry.space_group_name_H-M   'P 1'
#
loop_
_entity.id
_entity.type
_entity.pdbx_description
1 polymer ?
#
loop_
_entity_poly.entity_id
_entity_poly.type
_entity_poly.pdbx_seq_one_letter_code
_entity_poly.pdbx_strand_id
1 'polypeptide(L)'
;MPQPDSLPRDAFIGGARTSTNSGLGMGNGMGRPLAEPRERSVAALPPIASDGVHAATAWPGKQVVIHLPNERALTAANWGEGGAAAYGSGPVDYVVIPDAGGGADIRMIRKTFISPSDFTLGIRYPDGTHLRQAAQAVVVETDASPGKPAAIIGALSIPDARDGAGNPISLTPSIGASYLYQQSDLNLNVGEVGLLNFPVTITVSYRPSTTSPAVAQGDPGPKRPPVAEDGQCASGPPQFRGATDDQNPGGMADFVPSCARLAACMSAAPAHTSALTCENSFMADLTNACVTAFGHDGNDYEGCLAAANGHTRWAKENMTPGTPVVGGRT
;
A
#
# COMPACT_ATOMS: atom_id res chain seq x y z
N MET A 1 36.23 -24.28 -48.06
CA MET A 1 36.65 -22.87 -47.96
C MET A 1 36.89 -22.57 -46.50
N PRO A 2 38.12 -22.22 -46.10
CA PRO A 2 38.45 -21.94 -44.71
C PRO A 2 37.88 -20.57 -44.29
N GLN A 3 37.38 -20.50 -43.06
CA GLN A 3 36.97 -19.26 -42.40
C GLN A 3 38.25 -18.47 -42.02
N PRO A 4 38.38 -17.17 -42.34
CA PRO A 4 39.55 -16.40 -41.97
C PRO A 4 39.53 -16.00 -40.49
N ASP A 5 40.74 -15.91 -39.94
CA ASP A 5 41.09 -15.67 -38.55
C ASP A 5 40.61 -14.31 -37.97
N SER A 6 40.13 -14.42 -36.72
CA SER A 6 40.03 -13.49 -35.57
C SER A 6 40.12 -11.96 -35.72
N LEU A 7 39.28 -11.26 -34.94
CA LEU A 7 39.67 -10.03 -34.23
C LEU A 7 39.50 -10.21 -32.70
N PRO A 8 40.39 -9.62 -31.86
CA PRO A 8 40.43 -9.86 -30.40
C PRO A 8 39.26 -9.22 -29.67
N ARG A 9 38.72 -9.88 -28.64
CA ARG A 9 37.59 -9.40 -27.82
C ARG A 9 37.95 -8.35 -26.76
N ASP A 10 39.20 -7.93 -26.68
CA ASP A 10 39.69 -7.05 -25.63
C ASP A 10 40.44 -5.84 -26.22
N ALA A 11 39.92 -4.64 -25.96
CA ALA A 11 40.67 -3.40 -26.13
C ALA A 11 41.04 -2.85 -24.75
N PHE A 12 42.33 -2.62 -24.53
CA PHE A 12 42.83 -1.97 -23.31
C PHE A 12 43.02 -0.48 -23.58
N ILE A 13 42.29 0.36 -22.87
CA ILE A 13 42.57 1.79 -22.75
C ILE A 13 42.85 2.08 -21.27
N GLY A 14 44.08 2.51 -20.96
CA GLY A 14 44.42 3.13 -19.68
C GLY A 14 44.08 2.33 -18.41
N GLY A 15 44.22 1.00 -18.44
CA GLY A 15 44.05 0.15 -17.24
C GLY A 15 42.63 -0.34 -16.92
N ALA A 16 41.62 -0.02 -17.74
CA ALA A 16 40.27 -0.58 -17.61
C ALA A 16 40.02 -1.68 -18.66
N ARG A 17 39.46 -2.81 -18.22
CA ARG A 17 38.95 -3.90 -19.07
C ARG A 17 37.48 -3.63 -19.43
N THR A 18 37.17 -3.40 -20.70
CA THR A 18 35.78 -3.30 -21.17
C THR A 18 35.38 -4.60 -21.84
N SER A 19 34.60 -5.45 -21.16
CA SER A 19 33.90 -6.56 -21.82
C SER A 19 32.54 -6.07 -22.30
N THR A 20 32.34 -6.00 -23.61
CA THR A 20 31.00 -5.78 -24.17
C THR A 20 30.25 -7.12 -24.21
N ASN A 21 29.16 -7.22 -23.45
CA ASN A 21 28.26 -8.40 -23.46
C ASN A 21 27.25 -8.39 -24.61
N SER A 22 27.35 -7.46 -25.55
CA SER A 22 26.51 -7.43 -26.73
C SER A 22 26.99 -8.47 -27.74
N GLY A 23 26.28 -9.59 -27.83
CA GLY A 23 26.41 -10.53 -28.93
C GLY A 23 26.21 -9.83 -30.27
N LEU A 24 26.98 -10.24 -31.30
CA LEU A 24 26.81 -9.80 -32.68
C LEU A 24 25.34 -9.93 -33.09
N GLY A 25 24.68 -8.80 -33.35
CA GLY A 25 23.27 -8.73 -33.74
C GLY A 25 22.36 -7.95 -32.78
N MET A 26 22.82 -7.55 -31.60
CA MET A 26 22.10 -6.60 -30.74
C MET A 26 22.58 -5.18 -31.03
N GLY A 27 21.63 -4.26 -31.30
CA GLY A 27 21.90 -2.87 -31.62
C GLY A 27 22.75 -2.14 -30.57
N ASN A 28 23.21 -0.94 -30.92
CA ASN A 28 24.20 -0.08 -30.24
C ASN A 28 23.91 0.31 -28.75
N GLY A 29 23.00 -0.36 -28.04
CA GLY A 29 22.64 -0.04 -26.66
C GLY A 29 21.92 1.30 -26.50
N MET A 30 21.68 2.03 -27.59
CA MET A 30 20.94 3.29 -27.64
C MET A 30 19.49 2.98 -27.99
N GLY A 31 18.83 2.20 -27.14
CA GLY A 31 17.38 2.08 -27.18
C GLY A 31 16.73 3.47 -27.08
N ARG A 32 15.45 3.59 -27.44
CA ARG A 32 14.68 4.83 -27.23
C ARG A 32 14.98 5.38 -25.82
N PRO A 33 15.16 6.71 -25.66
CA PRO A 33 15.29 7.30 -24.35
C PRO A 33 14.20 6.75 -23.44
N LEU A 34 14.57 6.39 -22.20
CA LEU A 34 13.58 6.09 -21.17
C LEU A 34 12.58 7.25 -21.19
N ALA A 35 11.29 6.91 -21.35
CA ALA A 35 10.24 7.91 -21.33
C ALA A 35 10.42 8.80 -20.10
N GLU A 36 10.15 10.10 -20.25
CA GLU A 36 10.18 11.04 -19.13
C GLU A 36 9.51 10.42 -17.90
N PRO A 37 10.05 10.65 -16.68
CA PRO A 37 9.43 10.17 -15.46
C PRO A 37 8.00 10.69 -15.39
N ARG A 38 7.03 9.85 -15.75
CA ARG A 38 5.61 10.14 -15.54
C ARG A 38 5.41 10.29 -14.05
N GLU A 39 4.72 11.36 -13.66
CA GLU A 39 4.28 11.57 -12.27
C GLU A 39 3.59 10.29 -11.79
N ARG A 40 4.19 9.62 -10.81
CA ARG A 40 3.69 8.33 -10.34
C ARG A 40 2.44 8.60 -9.52
N SER A 41 1.30 8.15 -10.02
CA SER A 41 0.02 8.23 -9.30
C SER A 41 -0.02 7.33 -8.06
N VAL A 42 0.95 6.43 -7.89
CA VAL A 42 0.98 5.40 -6.84
C VAL A 42 2.39 5.32 -6.24
N ALA A 43 2.50 5.07 -4.94
CA ALA A 43 3.80 4.87 -4.29
C ALA A 43 4.58 3.72 -4.93
N ALA A 44 5.89 3.90 -5.06
CA ALA A 44 6.80 2.89 -5.58
C ALA A 44 7.38 2.05 -4.44
N LEU A 45 7.17 0.74 -4.56
CA LEU A 45 7.63 -0.23 -3.59
C LEU A 45 8.84 -0.97 -4.13
N PRO A 46 9.93 -1.12 -3.35
CA PRO A 46 11.12 -1.78 -3.84
C PRO A 46 11.07 -3.32 -3.68
N PRO A 47 11.77 -4.10 -4.50
CA PRO A 47 11.92 -5.53 -4.25
C PRO A 47 12.75 -5.83 -2.98
N ILE A 48 13.61 -4.89 -2.56
CA ILE A 48 14.45 -4.97 -1.37
C ILE A 48 14.12 -3.76 -0.49
N ALA A 49 13.73 -4.00 0.77
CA ALA A 49 13.27 -2.94 1.67
C ALA A 49 14.27 -1.79 1.86
N SER A 50 15.58 -2.06 1.75
CA SER A 50 16.65 -1.06 1.91
C SER A 50 16.65 0.06 0.87
N ASP A 51 15.97 -0.12 -0.25
CA ASP A 51 15.84 0.94 -1.26
C ASP A 51 14.79 2.00 -0.88
N GLY A 52 14.00 1.73 0.17
CA GLY A 52 12.96 2.61 0.70
C GLY A 52 11.70 2.65 -0.16
N VAL A 53 10.56 2.97 0.47
CA VAL A 53 9.27 3.19 -0.19
C VAL A 53 9.20 4.63 -0.69
N HIS A 54 9.04 4.84 -1.99
CA HIS A 54 9.00 6.19 -2.58
C HIS A 54 7.54 6.63 -2.76
N ALA A 55 7.12 7.64 -2.03
CA ALA A 55 5.77 8.17 -2.09
C ALA A 55 5.76 9.61 -2.65
N ALA A 56 4.68 9.98 -3.34
CA ALA A 56 4.51 11.32 -3.88
C ALA A 56 4.36 12.35 -2.74
N THR A 57 4.49 13.63 -3.04
CA THR A 57 4.09 14.70 -2.11
C THR A 57 3.09 15.60 -2.82
N ALA A 58 2.36 16.44 -2.07
CA ALA A 58 1.55 17.50 -2.67
C ALA A 58 2.39 18.63 -3.30
N TRP A 59 3.73 18.57 -3.16
CA TRP A 59 4.66 19.41 -3.91
C TRP A 59 5.04 18.71 -5.23
N PRO A 60 4.60 19.22 -6.39
CA PRO A 60 4.81 18.55 -7.67
C PRO A 60 6.27 18.15 -7.93
N GLY A 61 6.47 16.93 -8.41
CA GLY A 61 7.79 16.36 -8.71
C GLY A 61 8.68 16.07 -7.50
N LYS A 62 8.21 16.27 -6.27
CA LYS A 62 8.94 15.93 -5.03
C LYS A 62 8.38 14.67 -4.38
N GLN A 63 9.26 13.93 -3.71
CA GLN A 63 8.97 12.60 -3.17
C GLN A 63 9.47 12.50 -1.73
N VAL A 64 8.78 11.70 -0.92
CA VAL A 64 9.29 11.22 0.37
C VAL A 64 9.77 9.78 0.19
N VAL A 65 10.85 9.40 0.88
CA VAL A 65 11.30 8.01 0.97
C VAL A 65 11.10 7.52 2.41
N ILE A 66 10.35 6.44 2.57
CA ILE A 66 10.03 5.83 3.87
C ILE A 66 10.81 4.52 3.99
N HIS A 67 11.73 4.47 4.92
CA HIS A 67 12.57 3.33 5.27
C HIS A 67 11.92 2.52 6.38
N LEU A 68 11.81 1.20 6.16
CA LEU A 68 11.21 0.28 7.12
C LEU A 68 12.19 0.01 8.29
N PRO A 69 11.70 -0.24 9.51
CA PRO A 69 12.57 -0.57 10.63
C PRO A 69 13.35 -1.85 10.34
N ASN A 70 14.67 -1.82 10.59
CA ASN A 70 15.58 -2.94 10.32
C ASN A 70 15.53 -3.46 8.87
N GLU A 71 15.29 -2.58 7.88
CA GLU A 71 15.14 -2.90 6.46
C GLU A 71 16.21 -3.84 5.86
N ARG A 72 17.45 -3.81 6.36
CA ARG A 72 18.55 -4.66 5.89
C ARG A 72 18.42 -6.13 6.31
N ALA A 73 17.62 -6.42 7.33
CA ALA A 73 17.39 -7.76 7.84
C ALA A 73 16.08 -8.36 7.31
N LEU A 74 15.31 -7.61 6.51
CA LEU A 74 14.04 -8.06 5.96
C LEU A 74 14.26 -8.96 4.74
N THR A 75 13.33 -9.89 4.51
CA THR A 75 13.29 -10.66 3.26
C THR A 75 12.99 -9.76 2.07
N ALA A 76 13.27 -10.25 0.86
CA ALA A 76 12.77 -9.64 -0.36
C ALA A 76 11.22 -9.55 -0.34
N ALA A 77 10.69 -8.58 -1.09
CA ALA A 77 9.26 -8.35 -1.20
C ALA A 77 8.55 -9.61 -1.72
N ASN A 78 7.58 -10.08 -0.95
CA ASN A 78 6.55 -10.99 -1.44
C ASN A 78 5.37 -10.15 -1.93
N TRP A 79 5.14 -10.17 -3.24
CA TRP A 79 4.16 -9.32 -3.90
C TRP A 79 2.75 -9.86 -3.71
N GLY A 80 1.87 -9.01 -3.20
CA GLY A 80 0.44 -9.24 -3.10
C GLY A 80 -0.35 -8.49 -4.16
N GLU A 81 -1.67 -8.65 -4.13
CA GLU A 81 -2.59 -7.92 -4.99
C GLU A 81 -2.54 -6.40 -4.76
N GLY A 82 -2.95 -5.63 -5.78
CA GLY A 82 -2.93 -4.16 -5.70
C GLY A 82 -1.52 -3.56 -5.61
N GLY A 83 -0.48 -4.34 -5.88
CA GLY A 83 0.92 -3.91 -5.76
C GLY A 83 1.45 -3.90 -4.33
N ALA A 84 0.74 -4.50 -3.37
CA ALA A 84 1.23 -4.59 -2.00
C ALA A 84 2.53 -5.40 -1.90
N ALA A 85 3.43 -4.99 -1.01
CA ALA A 85 4.71 -5.66 -0.77
C ALA A 85 4.81 -6.09 0.69
N ALA A 86 4.96 -7.40 0.93
CA ALA A 86 5.23 -7.93 2.26
C ALA A 86 6.73 -8.21 2.44
N TYR A 87 7.32 -7.66 3.49
CA TYR A 87 8.70 -7.86 3.91
C TYR A 87 8.70 -8.56 5.26
N GLY A 88 9.19 -9.79 5.27
CA GLY A 88 9.17 -10.62 6.46
C GLY A 88 10.41 -10.43 7.31
N SER A 89 10.25 -10.60 8.63
CA SER A 89 11.35 -10.84 9.56
C SER A 89 10.93 -11.88 10.62
N GLY A 90 11.87 -12.31 11.46
CA GLY A 90 11.58 -13.18 12.59
C GLY A 90 10.48 -12.61 13.50
N PRO A 91 10.68 -11.41 14.10
CA PRO A 91 9.73 -10.86 15.07
C PRO A 91 8.58 -10.05 14.46
N VAL A 92 8.72 -9.42 13.29
CA VAL A 92 7.73 -8.48 12.74
C VAL A 92 7.61 -8.63 11.23
N ASP A 93 6.38 -8.66 10.71
CA ASP A 93 6.16 -8.51 9.27
C ASP A 93 5.73 -7.09 8.93
N TYR A 94 6.24 -6.57 7.82
CA TYR A 94 5.84 -5.28 7.27
C TYR A 94 5.08 -5.51 5.97
N VAL A 95 3.85 -5.02 5.88
CA VAL A 95 3.09 -5.03 4.63
C VAL A 95 2.87 -3.60 4.21
N VAL A 96 3.38 -3.23 3.04
CA VAL A 96 3.20 -1.90 2.47
C VAL A 96 2.19 -1.98 1.36
N ILE A 97 1.09 -1.25 1.50
CA ILE A 97 -0.03 -1.19 0.56
C ILE A 97 -0.01 0.19 -0.07
N PRO A 98 0.18 0.30 -1.39
CA PRO A 98 0.21 1.60 -2.02
C PRO A 98 -1.20 2.20 -2.12
N ASP A 99 -1.33 3.52 -1.96
CA ASP A 99 -2.58 4.25 -2.09
C ASP A 99 -2.64 4.94 -3.46
N ALA A 100 -3.84 4.98 -4.07
CA ALA A 100 -4.06 5.58 -5.38
C ALA A 100 -3.82 7.09 -5.43
N GLY A 101 -3.72 7.75 -4.27
CA GLY A 101 -3.33 9.16 -4.15
C GLY A 101 -1.80 9.37 -4.10
N GLY A 102 -0.98 8.35 -4.37
CA GLY A 102 0.48 8.44 -4.34
C GLY A 102 1.10 8.22 -2.96
N GLY A 103 0.28 7.89 -1.96
CA GLY A 103 0.69 7.54 -0.60
C GLY A 103 0.86 6.03 -0.39
N ALA A 104 1.00 5.62 0.88
CA ALA A 104 1.06 4.21 1.25
C ALA A 104 0.58 3.97 2.68
N ASP A 105 0.05 2.78 2.94
CA ASP A 105 -0.20 2.24 4.27
C ASP A 105 0.84 1.18 4.61
N ILE A 106 1.52 1.36 5.74
CA ILE A 106 2.54 0.46 6.26
C ILE A 106 1.95 -0.24 7.47
N ARG A 107 1.60 -1.52 7.30
CA ARG A 107 1.14 -2.39 8.37
C ARG A 107 2.34 -3.08 9.01
N MET A 108 2.54 -2.84 10.29
CA MET A 108 3.53 -3.50 11.13
C MET A 108 2.82 -4.57 11.96
N ILE A 109 3.20 -5.83 11.79
CA ILE A 109 2.54 -6.98 12.41
C ILE A 109 3.51 -7.63 13.39
N ARG A 110 3.36 -7.32 14.68
CA ARG A 110 4.11 -8.00 15.75
C ARG A 110 3.55 -9.39 15.92
N LYS A 111 4.40 -10.40 15.72
CA LYS A 111 3.96 -11.81 15.78
C LYS A 111 3.76 -12.32 17.19
N THR A 112 4.55 -11.82 18.14
CA THR A 112 4.64 -12.39 19.51
C THR A 112 5.06 -11.35 20.53
N PHE A 113 5.00 -11.70 21.82
CA PHE A 113 5.43 -10.82 22.91
C PHE A 113 6.93 -10.47 22.90
N ILE A 114 7.78 -11.26 22.24
CA ILE A 114 9.20 -10.95 22.06
C ILE A 114 9.46 -9.97 20.90
N SER A 115 8.44 -9.64 20.11
CA SER A 115 8.52 -8.64 19.06
C SER A 115 8.72 -7.24 19.68
N PRO A 116 9.55 -6.38 19.08
CA PRO A 116 9.86 -5.05 19.63
C PRO A 116 8.59 -4.24 19.90
N SER A 117 8.62 -3.45 20.98
CA SER A 117 7.61 -2.47 21.35
C SER A 117 7.82 -1.11 20.70
N ASP A 118 9.04 -0.85 20.23
CA ASP A 118 9.47 0.42 19.66
C ASP A 118 9.83 0.24 18.19
N PHE A 119 9.25 1.10 17.34
CA PHE A 119 9.49 1.14 15.91
C PHE A 119 10.03 2.49 15.50
N THR A 120 11.00 2.47 14.60
CA THR A 120 11.63 3.66 14.04
C THR A 120 11.55 3.53 12.52
N LEU A 121 10.63 4.27 11.90
CA LEU A 121 10.62 4.41 10.45
C LEU A 121 11.52 5.57 10.07
N GLY A 122 12.37 5.34 9.07
CA GLY A 122 13.20 6.41 8.54
C GLY A 122 12.45 7.23 7.50
N ILE A 123 12.43 8.54 7.62
CA ILE A 123 11.75 9.45 6.69
C ILE A 123 12.80 10.36 6.06
N ARG A 124 13.09 10.15 4.78
CA ARG A 124 13.85 11.09 3.96
C ARG A 124 12.87 11.98 3.20
N TYR A 125 12.95 13.27 3.44
CA TYR A 125 12.08 14.27 2.84
C TYR A 125 12.85 15.16 1.85
N PRO A 126 12.17 15.88 0.94
CA PRO A 126 12.83 16.76 -0.03
C PRO A 126 13.63 17.88 0.61
N ASP A 127 14.65 18.39 -0.09
CA ASP A 127 15.34 19.62 0.31
C ASP A 127 14.37 20.79 0.48
N GLY A 128 14.64 21.63 1.50
CA GLY A 128 13.79 22.77 1.84
C GLY A 128 12.49 22.36 2.54
N THR A 129 12.49 21.21 3.21
CA THR A 129 11.36 20.71 4.00
C THR A 129 11.84 20.17 5.34
N HIS A 130 10.91 20.04 6.29
CA HIS A 130 11.15 19.43 7.59
C HIS A 130 9.92 18.66 8.07
N LEU A 131 10.12 17.79 9.07
CA LEU A 131 9.00 17.17 9.78
C LEU A 131 8.53 18.08 10.92
N ARG A 132 7.21 18.17 11.10
CA ARG A 132 6.60 18.88 12.23
C ARG A 132 5.53 18.00 12.89
N GLN A 133 5.51 17.98 14.22
CA GLN A 133 4.44 17.33 14.96
C GLN A 133 3.13 18.11 14.78
N ALA A 134 2.04 17.42 14.44
CA ALA A 134 0.71 17.99 14.28
C ALA A 134 -0.33 17.11 15.00
N ALA A 135 -0.56 17.38 16.29
CA ALA A 135 -1.40 16.55 17.15
C ALA A 135 -0.97 15.06 17.13
N GLN A 136 -1.86 14.15 16.71
CA GLN A 136 -1.60 12.71 16.58
C GLN A 136 -0.99 12.32 15.21
N ALA A 137 -0.48 13.29 14.46
CA ALA A 137 0.18 13.09 13.18
C ALA A 137 1.55 13.77 13.14
N VAL A 138 2.36 13.39 12.15
CA VAL A 138 3.58 14.08 11.77
C VAL A 138 3.42 14.54 10.33
N VAL A 139 3.59 15.83 10.08
CA VAL A 139 3.47 16.41 8.74
C VAL A 139 4.84 16.67 8.15
N VAL A 140 4.93 16.57 6.82
CA VAL A 140 6.06 17.06 6.03
C VAL A 140 5.69 18.47 5.56
N GLU A 141 6.51 19.45 5.90
CA GLU A 141 6.25 20.87 5.59
C GLU A 141 7.42 21.51 4.86
N THR A 142 7.12 22.41 3.93
CA THR A 142 8.15 23.27 3.33
C THR A 142 8.70 24.25 4.35
N ASP A 143 9.97 24.59 4.24
CA ASP A 143 10.57 25.64 5.04
C ASP A 143 9.97 27.01 4.71
N ALA A 144 9.70 27.80 5.75
CA ALA A 144 9.21 29.16 5.57
C ALA A 144 10.33 30.06 5.01
N SER A 145 9.96 30.99 4.12
CA SER A 145 10.86 32.01 3.58
C SER A 145 10.17 33.38 3.60
N PRO A 146 10.90 34.51 3.47
CA PRO A 146 10.27 35.83 3.45
C PRO A 146 9.15 35.93 2.42
N GLY A 147 7.92 36.20 2.89
CA GLY A 147 6.73 36.30 2.04
C GLY A 147 6.11 34.98 1.59
N LYS A 148 6.64 33.82 2.03
CA LYS A 148 6.07 32.49 1.76
C LYS A 148 6.00 31.67 3.05
N PRO A 149 4.80 31.48 3.65
CA PRO A 149 4.65 30.64 4.83
C PRO A 149 4.96 29.18 4.51
N ALA A 150 5.32 28.41 5.53
CA ALA A 150 5.43 26.95 5.45
C ALA A 150 4.10 26.34 4.99
N ALA A 151 4.16 25.34 4.12
CA ALA A 151 3.00 24.63 3.62
C ALA A 151 3.17 23.12 3.84
N ILE A 152 2.09 22.46 4.25
CA ILE A 152 2.03 20.99 4.36
C ILE A 152 2.08 20.41 2.95
N ILE A 153 2.91 19.39 2.77
CA ILE A 153 3.06 18.67 1.50
C ILE A 153 2.87 17.15 1.66
N GLY A 154 2.68 16.67 2.89
CA GLY A 154 2.38 15.28 3.20
C GLY A 154 2.12 15.09 4.68
N ALA A 155 1.49 13.98 5.03
CA ALA A 155 1.19 13.65 6.42
C ALA A 155 1.36 12.16 6.69
N LEU A 156 1.98 11.85 7.84
CA LEU A 156 2.03 10.54 8.47
C LEU A 156 1.05 10.51 9.63
N SER A 157 0.16 9.52 9.64
CA SER A 157 -0.81 9.28 10.71
C SER A 157 -0.85 7.80 11.08
N ILE A 158 -1.48 7.52 12.22
CA ILE A 158 -1.75 6.16 12.68
C ILE A 158 -3.27 5.98 12.70
N PRO A 159 -3.90 5.57 11.58
CA PRO A 159 -5.36 5.39 11.56
C PRO A 159 -5.83 4.23 12.43
N ASP A 160 -5.02 3.18 12.58
CA ASP A 160 -5.42 1.96 13.29
C ASP A 160 -4.24 1.30 14.00
N ALA A 161 -4.49 0.84 15.21
CA ALA A 161 -3.56 0.02 15.99
C ALA A 161 -4.36 -0.88 16.92
N ARG A 162 -4.19 -2.19 16.78
CA ARG A 162 -4.99 -3.19 17.51
C ARG A 162 -4.16 -4.37 17.96
N ASP A 163 -4.57 -4.93 19.09
CA ASP A 163 -4.05 -6.20 19.57
C ASP A 163 -4.73 -7.40 18.89
N GLY A 164 -4.26 -8.61 19.20
CA GLY A 164 -4.80 -9.86 18.63
C GLY A 164 -6.24 -10.17 19.03
N ALA A 165 -6.76 -9.49 20.07
CA ALA A 165 -8.16 -9.57 20.47
C ALA A 165 -9.03 -8.47 19.82
N GLY A 166 -8.43 -7.60 18.99
CA GLY A 166 -9.10 -6.50 18.31
C GLY A 166 -9.26 -5.22 19.14
N ASN A 167 -8.70 -5.19 20.36
CA ASN A 167 -8.76 -4.01 21.21
C ASN A 167 -7.86 -2.91 20.65
N PRO A 168 -8.32 -1.64 20.66
CA PRO A 168 -7.49 -0.52 20.21
C PRO A 168 -6.30 -0.30 21.14
N ILE A 169 -5.16 0.04 20.55
CA ILE A 169 -3.95 0.45 21.26
C ILE A 169 -3.72 1.93 20.95
N SER A 170 -3.59 2.76 21.99
CA SER A 170 -3.27 4.19 21.82
C SER A 170 -1.78 4.39 21.54
N LEU A 171 -1.46 5.15 20.51
CA LEU A 171 -0.11 5.38 19.97
C LEU A 171 -0.02 6.83 19.52
N THR A 172 0.99 7.54 20.01
CA THR A 172 1.30 8.87 19.49
C THR A 172 2.61 8.79 18.73
N PRO A 173 2.63 9.08 17.42
CA PRO A 173 3.89 9.16 16.70
C PRO A 173 4.70 10.33 17.23
N SER A 174 6.02 10.17 17.31
CA SER A 174 6.94 11.24 17.69
C SER A 174 8.09 11.34 16.72
N ILE A 175 8.60 12.54 16.52
CA ILE A 175 9.77 12.76 15.66
C ILE A 175 11.03 12.42 16.47
N GLY A 176 11.77 11.42 15.99
CA GLY A 176 13.08 11.04 16.51
C GLY A 176 14.21 11.85 15.89
N ALA A 177 15.28 12.01 16.65
CA ALA A 177 16.51 12.65 16.17
C ALA A 177 17.42 11.60 15.52
N SER A 178 17.35 11.49 14.19
CA SER A 178 18.46 10.98 13.40
C SER A 178 18.93 12.11 12.50
N TYR A 179 20.21 12.47 12.61
CA TYR A 179 20.85 13.46 11.73
C TYR A 179 21.71 12.78 10.67
N LEU A 180 21.71 11.44 10.64
CA LEU A 180 22.46 10.67 9.68
C LEU A 180 21.65 10.61 8.37
N TYR A 181 22.25 11.07 7.27
CA TYR A 181 21.72 10.95 5.91
C TYR A 181 20.45 11.75 5.56
N GLN A 182 20.25 12.95 6.15
CA GLN A 182 19.07 13.80 5.90
C GLN A 182 17.73 13.05 6.08
N GLN A 183 17.72 12.13 7.04
CA GLN A 183 16.59 11.27 7.34
C GLN A 183 16.20 11.54 8.78
N SER A 184 14.96 11.94 9.02
CA SER A 184 14.40 11.99 10.37
C SER A 184 13.71 10.69 10.68
N ASP A 185 13.54 10.40 11.97
CA ASP A 185 12.87 9.19 12.40
C ASP A 185 11.43 9.48 12.79
N LEU A 186 10.51 8.59 12.42
CA LEU A 186 9.18 8.49 13.00
C LEU A 186 9.20 7.36 14.03
N ASN A 187 9.17 7.74 15.30
CA ASN A 187 9.17 6.82 16.43
C ASN A 187 7.74 6.48 16.84
N LEU A 188 7.47 5.18 16.97
CA LEU A 188 6.22 4.64 17.50
C LEU A 188 6.53 3.74 18.69
N ASN A 189 5.91 4.03 19.84
CA ASN A 189 5.97 3.18 21.02
C ASN A 189 4.60 2.53 21.24
N VAL A 190 4.57 1.21 21.22
CA VAL A 190 3.37 0.38 21.32
C VAL A 190 2.96 0.11 22.76
N GLY A 191 3.88 0.36 23.70
CA GLY A 191 3.73 0.00 25.10
C GLY A 191 3.70 -1.52 25.31
N GLU A 192 3.35 -1.89 26.53
CA GLU A 192 3.14 -3.28 26.91
C GLU A 192 1.81 -3.79 26.37
N VAL A 193 1.86 -4.92 25.66
CA VAL A 193 0.69 -5.67 25.21
C VAL A 193 0.72 -7.02 25.90
N GLY A 194 -0.43 -7.47 26.41
CA GLY A 194 -0.53 -8.74 27.11
C GLY A 194 -0.01 -9.92 26.30
N LEU A 195 0.62 -10.90 26.96
CA LEU A 195 1.32 -12.03 26.32
C LEU A 195 0.48 -12.84 25.33
N LEU A 196 -0.86 -12.81 25.47
CA LEU A 196 -1.82 -13.56 24.65
C LEU A 196 -2.50 -12.70 23.57
N ASN A 197 -2.29 -11.38 23.57
CA ASN A 197 -2.99 -10.46 22.68
C ASN A 197 -2.19 -10.18 21.39
N PHE A 198 -1.60 -11.24 20.82
CA PHE A 198 -0.86 -11.19 19.55
C PHE A 198 -1.63 -11.94 18.46
N PRO A 199 -1.49 -11.55 17.18
CA PRO A 199 -0.59 -10.51 16.67
C PRO A 199 -1.09 -9.09 16.95
N VAL A 200 -0.16 -8.15 17.15
CA VAL A 200 -0.48 -6.71 17.21
C VAL A 200 -0.26 -6.12 15.84
N THR A 201 -1.27 -5.45 15.30
CA THR A 201 -1.21 -4.79 13.98
C THR A 201 -1.28 -3.29 14.16
N ILE A 202 -0.33 -2.58 13.55
CA ILE A 202 -0.26 -1.11 13.58
C ILE A 202 -0.17 -0.64 12.14
N THR A 203 -1.07 0.25 11.76
CA THR A 203 -1.07 0.84 10.42
C THR A 203 -0.55 2.26 10.53
N VAL A 204 0.52 2.56 9.79
CA VAL A 204 0.99 3.94 9.56
C VAL A 204 0.63 4.33 8.14
N SER A 205 -0.13 5.41 8.01
CA SER A 205 -0.55 5.93 6.71
C SER A 205 0.28 7.15 6.37
N TYR A 206 0.91 7.12 5.20
CA TYR A 206 1.40 8.32 4.55
C TYR A 206 0.44 8.75 3.45
N ARG A 207 0.06 10.03 3.44
CA ARG A 207 -0.77 10.62 2.39
C ARG A 207 -0.14 11.93 1.90
N PRO A 208 -0.03 12.14 0.58
CA PRO A 208 0.19 13.46 0.01
C PRO A 208 -0.99 14.36 0.39
N SER A 209 -0.71 15.47 1.07
CA SER A 209 -1.76 16.34 1.62
C SER A 209 -1.25 17.76 1.72
N THR A 210 -2.17 18.72 1.65
CA THR A 210 -1.93 20.14 1.95
C THR A 210 -2.51 20.57 3.29
N THR A 211 -3.09 19.64 4.04
CA THR A 211 -3.72 19.87 5.33
C THR A 211 -3.23 18.86 6.37
N SER A 212 -3.29 19.28 7.64
CA SER A 212 -3.07 18.35 8.75
C SER A 212 -4.23 17.37 8.80
N PRO A 213 -3.99 16.05 8.89
CA PRO A 213 -5.06 15.09 9.03
C PRO A 213 -5.79 15.31 10.36
N ALA A 214 -7.11 15.21 10.33
CA ALA A 214 -7.92 15.07 11.54
C ALA A 214 -7.75 13.63 12.03
N VAL A 215 -6.75 13.38 12.87
CA VAL A 215 -6.51 12.04 13.43
C VAL A 215 -7.18 11.97 14.79
N ALA A 216 -8.27 11.22 14.88
CA ALA A 216 -8.73 10.62 16.12
C ALA A 216 -8.35 9.14 16.02
N GLN A 217 -7.34 8.71 16.76
CA GLN A 217 -6.96 7.30 16.77
C GLN A 217 -8.14 6.43 17.24
N GLY A 218 -8.58 5.49 16.40
CA GLY A 218 -9.81 4.73 16.60
C GLY A 218 -11.05 5.29 15.88
N ASP A 219 -10.92 6.39 15.14
CA ASP A 219 -11.85 6.83 14.12
C ASP A 219 -11.32 6.31 12.77
N PRO A 220 -11.99 5.34 12.11
CA PRO A 220 -11.62 4.97 10.76
C PRO A 220 -11.69 6.26 9.95
N GLY A 221 -10.60 6.62 9.26
CA GLY A 221 -10.55 7.81 8.43
C GLY A 221 -11.81 7.96 7.54
N PRO A 222 -12.12 9.17 7.06
CA PRO A 222 -13.44 9.53 6.55
C PRO A 222 -14.04 8.43 5.68
N LYS A 223 -15.21 7.94 6.13
CA LYS A 223 -16.11 6.97 5.50
C LYS A 223 -15.91 6.93 3.99
N ARG A 224 -15.05 6.02 3.49
CA ARG A 224 -14.88 5.86 2.04
C ARG A 224 -16.20 5.33 1.50
N PRO A 225 -16.88 6.04 0.59
CA PRO A 225 -18.07 5.50 -0.02
C PRO A 225 -17.69 4.17 -0.71
N PRO A 226 -18.51 3.12 -0.53
CA PRO A 226 -18.23 1.77 -1.02
C PRO A 226 -18.23 1.64 -2.55
N VAL A 227 -18.56 2.73 -3.24
CA VAL A 227 -18.49 2.90 -4.68
C VAL A 227 -17.72 4.20 -4.90
N ALA A 228 -16.69 4.18 -5.75
CA ALA A 228 -16.07 5.42 -6.21
C ALA A 228 -17.13 6.29 -6.91
N GLU A 229 -16.97 7.61 -6.94
CA GLU A 229 -17.95 8.54 -7.57
C GLU A 229 -18.28 8.18 -9.04
N ASP A 230 -17.46 7.34 -9.67
CA ASP A 230 -17.59 6.85 -11.05
C ASP A 230 -18.30 5.48 -11.20
N GLY A 231 -18.93 4.93 -10.15
CA GLY A 231 -19.65 3.66 -10.22
C GLY A 231 -18.76 2.40 -10.16
N GLN A 232 -17.51 2.55 -9.72
CA GLN A 232 -16.53 1.46 -9.63
C GLN A 232 -16.44 0.87 -8.21
N CYS A 233 -16.04 -0.40 -8.13
CA CYS A 233 -15.70 -1.04 -6.85
C CYS A 233 -14.48 -0.35 -6.23
N ALA A 234 -14.61 0.18 -5.01
CA ALA A 234 -13.48 0.74 -4.28
C ALA A 234 -12.42 -0.30 -3.89
N SER A 235 -12.78 -1.59 -3.95
CA SER A 235 -11.94 -2.75 -3.66
C SER A 235 -11.01 -3.20 -4.79
N GLY A 236 -11.17 -2.68 -6.01
CA GLY A 236 -10.35 -3.11 -7.15
C GLY A 236 -11.09 -3.04 -8.49
N PRO A 237 -10.53 -3.65 -9.56
CA PRO A 237 -11.13 -3.65 -10.88
C PRO A 237 -12.60 -4.12 -10.85
N PRO A 238 -13.51 -3.45 -11.56
CA PRO A 238 -14.93 -3.80 -11.53
C PRO A 238 -15.25 -5.14 -12.18
N GLN A 239 -14.32 -5.70 -12.95
CA GLN A 239 -14.52 -6.89 -13.77
C GLN A 239 -13.30 -7.78 -13.76
N PHE A 240 -13.53 -9.10 -13.74
CA PHE A 240 -12.52 -10.11 -14.03
C PHE A 240 -12.76 -10.67 -15.43
N ARG A 241 -11.70 -10.69 -16.26
CA ARG A 241 -11.75 -11.26 -17.61
C ARG A 241 -10.87 -12.51 -17.65
N GLY A 242 -11.45 -13.62 -18.10
CA GLY A 242 -10.70 -14.85 -18.35
C GLY A 242 -9.78 -14.71 -19.56
N ALA A 243 -8.90 -15.69 -19.74
CA ALA A 243 -8.05 -15.76 -20.92
C ALA A 243 -8.90 -15.77 -22.20
N THR A 244 -8.50 -14.95 -23.18
CA THR A 244 -9.07 -15.01 -24.53
C THR A 244 -8.30 -16.05 -25.34
N ASP A 245 -8.97 -17.12 -25.73
CA ASP A 245 -8.48 -18.06 -26.71
C ASP A 245 -9.05 -17.72 -28.10
N ASP A 246 -8.32 -18.05 -29.18
CA ASP A 246 -8.63 -17.69 -30.57
C ASP A 246 -10.01 -18.15 -31.08
N GLN A 247 -10.74 -18.95 -30.30
CA GLN A 247 -12.01 -19.56 -30.67
C GLN A 247 -13.22 -19.14 -29.81
N ASN A 248 -13.01 -18.43 -28.70
CA ASN A 248 -14.12 -17.95 -27.87
C ASN A 248 -13.73 -16.64 -27.15
N PRO A 249 -14.57 -15.58 -27.18
CA PRO A 249 -14.32 -14.42 -26.33
C PRO A 249 -14.30 -14.88 -24.86
N GLY A 250 -13.22 -14.56 -24.14
CA GLY A 250 -13.06 -14.91 -22.73
C GLY A 250 -14.25 -14.42 -21.91
N GLY A 251 -14.75 -15.28 -21.02
CA GLY A 251 -15.83 -14.93 -20.10
C GLY A 251 -15.49 -13.70 -19.26
N MET A 252 -16.51 -12.99 -18.79
CA MET A 252 -16.33 -11.81 -17.95
C MET A 252 -17.27 -11.90 -16.74
N ALA A 253 -16.69 -11.80 -15.54
CA ALA A 253 -17.42 -11.62 -14.30
C ALA A 253 -17.45 -10.13 -13.95
N ASP A 254 -18.66 -9.58 -13.80
CA ASP A 254 -18.87 -8.19 -13.35
C ASP A 254 -19.15 -8.17 -11.84
N PHE A 255 -18.30 -7.46 -11.09
CA PHE A 255 -18.39 -7.34 -9.64
C PHE A 255 -19.09 -6.05 -9.18
N VAL A 256 -19.35 -5.10 -10.08
CA VAL A 256 -20.02 -3.82 -9.75
C VAL A 256 -21.35 -4.01 -9.03
N PRO A 257 -22.26 -4.91 -9.47
CA PRO A 257 -23.54 -5.12 -8.79
C PRO A 257 -23.37 -5.67 -7.37
N SER A 258 -22.34 -6.47 -7.13
CA SER A 258 -22.03 -7.05 -5.82
C SER A 258 -21.45 -5.98 -4.87
N CYS A 259 -20.57 -5.11 -5.37
CA CYS A 259 -20.05 -3.97 -4.60
C CYS A 259 -21.16 -2.99 -4.20
N ALA A 260 -22.08 -2.67 -5.12
CA ALA A 260 -23.23 -1.81 -4.84
C ALA A 260 -24.22 -2.43 -3.83
N ARG A 261 -24.37 -3.76 -3.82
CA ARG A 261 -25.21 -4.45 -2.81
C ARG A 261 -24.55 -4.47 -1.44
N LEU A 262 -23.25 -4.72 -1.36
CA LEU A 262 -22.50 -4.63 -0.11
C LEU A 262 -22.59 -3.22 0.49
N ALA A 263 -22.45 -2.19 -0.35
CA ALA A 263 -22.64 -0.79 0.03
C ALA A 263 -23.98 -0.55 0.75
N ALA A 264 -25.07 -0.94 0.09
CA ALA A 264 -26.41 -0.80 0.62
C ALA A 264 -26.59 -1.60 1.93
N CYS A 265 -26.08 -2.82 1.99
CA CYS A 265 -26.18 -3.68 3.17
C CYS A 265 -25.45 -3.07 4.37
N MET A 266 -24.19 -2.64 4.18
CA MET A 266 -23.37 -2.05 5.24
C MET A 266 -23.94 -0.71 5.73
N SER A 267 -24.64 0.04 4.87
CA SER A 267 -25.36 1.25 5.28
C SER A 267 -26.59 0.98 6.17
N ALA A 268 -27.23 -0.19 6.02
CA ALA A 268 -28.39 -0.60 6.79
C ALA A 268 -28.03 -1.40 8.07
N ALA A 269 -26.77 -1.80 8.21
CA ALA A 269 -26.23 -2.38 9.42
C ALA A 269 -25.89 -1.28 10.45
N PRO A 270 -26.10 -1.50 11.77
CA PRO A 270 -26.68 -2.69 12.38
C PRO A 270 -28.22 -2.70 12.45
N ALA A 271 -28.90 -1.65 11.96
CA ALA A 271 -30.33 -1.42 12.21
C ALA A 271 -31.25 -2.56 11.71
N HIS A 272 -30.89 -3.21 10.60
CA HIS A 272 -31.70 -4.27 9.98
C HIS A 272 -30.92 -5.56 9.66
N THR A 273 -29.59 -5.57 9.85
CA THR A 273 -28.71 -6.70 9.54
C THR A 273 -27.34 -6.54 10.23
N SER A 274 -26.49 -7.57 10.22
CA SER A 274 -25.13 -7.51 10.78
C SER A 274 -24.06 -7.31 9.71
N ALA A 275 -22.91 -6.75 10.09
CA ALA A 275 -21.73 -6.61 9.22
C ALA A 275 -21.32 -7.96 8.62
N LEU A 276 -21.25 -8.99 9.49
CA LEU A 276 -20.91 -10.35 9.12
C LEU A 276 -21.90 -10.94 8.11
N THR A 277 -23.20 -10.66 8.26
CA THR A 277 -24.22 -11.06 7.28
C THR A 277 -23.96 -10.39 5.92
N CYS A 278 -23.66 -9.09 5.92
CA CYS A 278 -23.35 -8.35 4.69
C CYS A 278 -22.10 -8.89 3.98
N GLU A 279 -21.04 -9.18 4.73
CA GLU A 279 -19.79 -9.76 4.19
C GLU A 279 -19.99 -11.17 3.62
N ASN A 280 -20.75 -12.02 4.32
CA ASN A 280 -21.04 -13.38 3.85
C ASN A 280 -21.91 -13.38 2.59
N SER A 281 -22.91 -12.48 2.52
CA SER A 281 -23.71 -12.29 1.30
C SER A 281 -22.87 -11.75 0.14
N PHE A 282 -21.94 -10.85 0.41
CA PHE A 282 -21.03 -10.32 -0.61
C PHE A 282 -20.10 -11.39 -1.20
N MET A 283 -19.52 -12.26 -0.36
CA MET A 283 -18.74 -13.41 -0.84
C MET A 283 -19.55 -14.33 -1.75
N ALA A 284 -20.79 -14.63 -1.35
CA ALA A 284 -21.68 -15.48 -2.15
C ALA A 284 -22.01 -14.84 -3.49
N ASP A 285 -22.25 -13.53 -3.51
CA ASP A 285 -22.55 -12.76 -4.72
C ASP A 285 -21.38 -12.73 -5.71
N LEU A 286 -20.15 -12.52 -5.23
CA LEU A 286 -18.94 -12.55 -6.07
C LEU A 286 -18.66 -13.95 -6.61
N THR A 287 -18.80 -14.97 -5.76
CA THR A 287 -18.63 -16.38 -6.15
C THR A 287 -19.64 -16.78 -7.23
N ASN A 288 -20.89 -16.33 -7.11
CA ASN A 288 -21.93 -16.55 -8.12
C ASN A 288 -21.61 -15.85 -9.45
N ALA A 289 -21.03 -14.65 -9.41
CA ALA A 289 -20.57 -13.96 -10.62
C ALA A 289 -19.48 -14.77 -11.34
N CYS A 290 -18.53 -15.35 -10.60
CA CYS A 290 -17.50 -16.23 -11.16
C CYS A 290 -18.10 -17.51 -11.75
N VAL A 291 -19.03 -18.16 -11.05
CA VAL A 291 -19.70 -19.37 -11.56
C VAL A 291 -20.49 -19.08 -12.84
N THR A 292 -21.18 -17.94 -12.88
CA THR A 292 -21.99 -17.54 -14.04
C THR A 292 -21.12 -17.26 -15.26
N ALA A 293 -19.92 -16.72 -15.06
CA ALA A 293 -19.02 -16.34 -16.15
C ALA A 293 -18.13 -17.49 -16.64
N PHE A 294 -17.71 -18.41 -15.75
CA PHE A 294 -16.65 -19.39 -16.04
C PHE A 294 -17.01 -20.85 -15.70
N GLY A 295 -18.18 -21.12 -15.10
CA GLY A 295 -18.53 -22.46 -14.62
C GLY A 295 -17.97 -22.76 -13.23
N HIS A 296 -17.83 -24.04 -12.87
CA HIS A 296 -17.48 -24.47 -11.51
C HIS A 296 -16.02 -24.87 -11.33
N ASP A 297 -15.22 -24.86 -12.39
CA ASP A 297 -13.84 -25.33 -12.40
C ASP A 297 -13.02 -24.67 -13.54
N GLY A 298 -11.69 -24.76 -13.44
CA GLY A 298 -10.75 -24.23 -14.44
C GLY A 298 -9.96 -23.00 -13.98
N ASN A 299 -8.89 -22.69 -14.70
CA ASN A 299 -7.94 -21.62 -14.32
C ASN A 299 -8.60 -20.23 -14.25
N ASP A 300 -9.54 -19.94 -15.15
CA ASP A 300 -10.28 -18.68 -15.14
C ASP A 300 -11.26 -18.58 -13.96
N TYR A 301 -11.89 -19.71 -13.59
CA TYR A 301 -12.73 -19.79 -12.38
C TYR A 301 -11.91 -19.56 -11.11
N GLU A 302 -10.76 -20.24 -10.97
CA GLU A 302 -9.86 -20.08 -9.83
C GLU A 302 -9.27 -18.65 -9.75
N GLY A 303 -8.90 -18.07 -10.89
CA GLY A 303 -8.46 -16.67 -10.96
C GLY A 303 -9.56 -15.69 -10.57
N CYS A 304 -10.80 -15.95 -11.00
CA CYS A 304 -11.96 -15.16 -10.61
C CYS A 304 -12.26 -15.28 -9.10
N LEU A 305 -12.17 -16.48 -8.53
CA LEU A 305 -12.32 -16.69 -7.09
C LEU A 305 -11.23 -15.98 -6.29
N ALA A 306 -9.99 -15.96 -6.77
CA ALA A 306 -8.92 -15.18 -6.16
C ALA A 306 -9.28 -13.68 -6.12
N ALA A 307 -9.76 -13.13 -7.24
CA ALA A 307 -10.22 -11.74 -7.29
C ALA A 307 -11.42 -11.49 -6.35
N ALA A 308 -12.40 -12.39 -6.30
CA ALA A 308 -13.54 -12.31 -5.39
C ALA A 308 -13.12 -12.32 -3.90
N ASN A 309 -12.13 -13.13 -3.56
CA ASN A 309 -11.53 -13.15 -2.23
C ASN A 309 -10.80 -11.83 -1.90
N GLY A 310 -10.10 -11.25 -2.88
CA GLY A 310 -9.48 -9.93 -2.77
C GLY A 310 -10.51 -8.83 -2.46
N HIS A 311 -11.63 -8.81 -3.19
CA HIS A 311 -12.72 -7.86 -2.94
C HIS A 311 -13.31 -8.02 -1.53
N THR A 312 -13.50 -9.25 -1.06
CA THR A 312 -14.04 -9.49 0.29
C THR A 312 -13.05 -9.11 1.37
N ARG A 313 -11.78 -9.45 1.19
CA ARG A 313 -10.74 -9.07 2.14
C ARG A 313 -10.68 -7.55 2.27
N TRP A 314 -10.71 -6.83 1.15
CA TRP A 314 -10.79 -5.38 1.17
C TRP A 314 -12.01 -4.89 1.95
N ALA A 315 -13.20 -5.46 1.70
CA ALA A 315 -14.42 -5.07 2.39
C ALA A 315 -14.31 -5.22 3.91
N LYS A 316 -13.79 -6.35 4.38
CA LYS A 316 -13.54 -6.62 5.80
C LYS A 316 -12.53 -5.65 6.43
N GLU A 317 -11.53 -5.26 5.65
CA GLU A 317 -10.45 -4.38 6.10
C GLU A 317 -10.82 -2.89 6.03
N ASN A 318 -11.80 -2.50 5.20
CA ASN A 318 -12.05 -1.08 4.87
C ASN A 318 -13.50 -0.62 5.09
N MET A 319 -14.46 -1.51 5.31
CA MET A 319 -15.86 -1.15 5.52
C MET A 319 -16.31 -1.36 6.97
N THR A 320 -16.94 -0.34 7.54
CA THR A 320 -17.63 -0.43 8.83
C THR A 320 -19.15 -0.30 8.63
N PRO A 321 -19.97 -1.01 9.44
CA PRO A 321 -21.41 -0.80 9.48
C PRO A 321 -21.77 0.66 9.72
N GLY A 322 -22.96 1.06 9.27
CA GLY A 322 -23.56 2.32 9.68
C GLY A 322 -23.62 2.48 11.20
N THR A 323 -23.61 3.73 11.67
CA THR A 323 -23.81 4.02 13.10
C THR A 323 -25.27 3.76 13.46
N PRO A 324 -25.57 3.05 14.57
CA PRO A 324 -26.94 2.87 15.04
C PRO A 324 -27.57 4.23 15.33
N VAL A 325 -28.75 4.49 14.77
CA VAL A 325 -29.55 5.67 15.12
C VAL A 325 -30.00 5.48 16.57
N VAL A 326 -29.36 6.17 17.50
CA VAL A 326 -29.87 6.31 18.86
C VAL A 326 -31.11 7.19 18.76
N GLY A 327 -32.27 6.53 18.68
CA GLY A 327 -33.56 7.20 18.65
C GLY A 327 -33.79 7.98 19.94
N GLY A 328 -33.62 9.30 19.87
CA GLY A 328 -34.16 10.22 20.86
C GLY A 328 -35.68 10.13 20.82
N ARG A 329 -36.28 9.54 21.86
CA ARG A 329 -37.69 9.74 22.16
C ARG A 329 -37.83 11.09 22.86
N THR A 330 -38.55 12.01 22.22
CA THR A 330 -39.32 13.08 22.87
C THR A 330 -40.49 12.47 23.62
#